data_AF-A0A367KD36-F1
#
_entry.id   AF-A0A367KD36-F1
#
_cell.length_a   1.000
_cell.length_b   1.000
_cell.length_c   1.000
_cell.angle_alpha   90.00
_cell.angle_beta   90.00
_cell.angle_gamma   90.00
#
_symmetry.space_group_name_H-M   'P 1'
#
loop_
_entity.id
_entity.type
_entity.pdbx_description
1 polymer ?
#
loop_
_entity_poly.entity_id
_entity_poly.type
_entity_poly.pdbx_seq_one_letter_code
_entity_poly.pdbx_strand_id
1 'polypeptide(L)'
;MLLDQFVANDWSYVGEGNANIVVRYMGQDVELKRKVLRVKKKQVYTESAAKFSQQFTDKIIARLLGQEYVLPFEIVHVSRKFLIELASHIEPQRPLCRLEKKINCDSTVAILLEDLTESNSIPTLTFELKPKWGFKPRSSLIRYPKLKQTHCRFCMHSHYRNKHVPDYCPLDLYSRDETRVTKAIEVLTTCKSLTKTLKISSDLCLNMDDIKHVLKEIILKDPILSRIQKLQRQLDELDIEGIFPIYEKHKPIKNIDIEQWVKVIDNFEKGHRADMIQRLYEYVLSMTFKDCSLLVNARHIKDGDRMKHIRLRNGIYIGYDIKVIDTDLKDIEKIPYWYELDQTIVHYAKDTHFNKVCVEQ
;
A
#
# COMPACT_ATOMS: atom_id res chain seq x y z
N MET A 1 -15.77 -17.85 -12.29
CA MET A 1 -16.18 -17.18 -13.53
C MET A 1 -15.05 -17.25 -14.56
N LEU A 2 -15.36 -17.58 -15.81
CA LEU A 2 -14.44 -17.49 -16.95
C LEU A 2 -14.68 -16.14 -17.65
N LEU A 3 -13.65 -15.32 -17.82
CA LEU A 3 -13.81 -13.98 -18.41
C LEU A 3 -13.80 -13.96 -19.94
N ASP A 4 -13.44 -15.07 -20.59
CA ASP A 4 -13.31 -15.16 -22.06
C ASP A 4 -14.62 -14.97 -22.83
N GLN A 5 -15.75 -15.02 -22.11
CA GLN A 5 -17.09 -14.76 -22.62
C GLN A 5 -17.41 -13.25 -22.68
N PHE A 6 -16.56 -12.39 -22.12
CA PHE A 6 -16.71 -10.94 -22.14
C PHE A 6 -15.71 -10.28 -23.10
N VAL A 7 -16.09 -9.12 -23.65
CA VAL A 7 -15.28 -8.42 -24.65
C VAL A 7 -14.15 -7.68 -23.94
N ALA A 8 -12.90 -7.89 -24.37
CA ALA A 8 -11.74 -7.20 -23.79
C ALA A 8 -11.83 -5.66 -23.88
N ASN A 9 -12.59 -5.14 -24.85
CA ASN A 9 -12.87 -3.72 -25.04
C ASN A 9 -13.82 -3.13 -23.98
N ASP A 10 -14.49 -3.96 -23.20
CA ASP A 10 -15.31 -3.50 -22.06
C ASP A 10 -14.43 -3.14 -20.85
N TRP A 11 -13.10 -3.12 -20.97
CA TRP A 11 -12.20 -2.84 -19.87
C TRP A 11 -11.32 -1.63 -20.16
N SER A 12 -11.35 -0.61 -19.28
CA SER A 12 -10.53 0.60 -19.42
C SER A 12 -9.44 0.69 -18.36
N TYR A 13 -8.28 1.25 -18.71
CA TYR A 13 -7.15 1.40 -17.80
C TYR A 13 -7.46 2.35 -16.63
N VAL A 14 -7.17 1.91 -15.40
CA VAL A 14 -7.30 2.74 -14.18
C VAL A 14 -5.93 3.15 -13.66
N GLY A 15 -5.01 2.19 -13.56
CA GLY A 15 -3.72 2.43 -12.94
C GLY A 15 -2.80 1.23 -12.97
N GLU A 16 -1.51 1.46 -12.69
CA GLU A 16 -0.55 0.37 -12.62
C GLU A 16 0.58 0.59 -11.60
N GLY A 17 0.91 -0.50 -10.91
CA GLY A 17 2.08 -0.63 -10.07
C GLY A 17 3.25 -1.25 -10.82
N ASN A 18 4.27 -1.71 -10.10
CA ASN A 18 5.39 -2.41 -10.74
C ASN A 18 5.04 -3.85 -11.16
N ALA A 19 4.10 -4.48 -10.46
CA ALA A 19 3.75 -5.89 -10.64
C ALA A 19 2.38 -6.13 -11.28
N ASN A 20 1.46 -5.17 -11.15
CA ASN A 20 0.06 -5.33 -11.54
C ASN A 20 -0.41 -4.14 -12.39
N ILE A 21 -1.38 -4.39 -13.27
CA ILE A 21 -2.22 -3.38 -13.93
C ILE A 21 -3.65 -3.59 -13.43
N VAL A 22 -4.37 -2.49 -13.22
CA VAL A 22 -5.78 -2.48 -12.83
C VAL A 22 -6.59 -1.84 -13.96
N VAL A 23 -7.63 -2.54 -14.39
CA VAL A 23 -8.60 -2.09 -15.41
C VAL A 23 -10.01 -2.13 -14.84
N ARG A 24 -10.86 -1.19 -15.23
CA ARG A 24 -12.26 -1.06 -14.80
C ARG A 24 -13.18 -1.63 -15.87
N TYR A 25 -14.22 -2.34 -15.44
CA TYR A 25 -15.28 -2.76 -16.34
C TYR A 25 -16.19 -1.59 -16.73
N MET A 26 -16.41 -1.42 -18.03
CA MET A 26 -17.19 -0.35 -18.69
C MET A 26 -18.38 -0.91 -19.49
N GLY A 27 -18.55 -2.24 -19.53
CA GLY A 27 -19.65 -2.88 -20.25
C GLY A 27 -20.96 -2.89 -19.46
N GLN A 28 -21.93 -3.66 -19.95
CA GLN A 28 -23.30 -3.71 -19.40
C GLN A 28 -23.59 -4.95 -18.53
N ASP A 29 -22.64 -5.89 -18.42
CA ASP A 29 -22.83 -7.09 -17.61
C ASP A 29 -23.05 -6.73 -16.14
N VAL A 30 -24.07 -7.34 -15.53
CA VAL A 30 -24.52 -7.01 -14.18
C VAL A 30 -23.56 -7.53 -13.11
N GLU A 31 -22.90 -8.67 -13.35
CA GLU A 31 -21.95 -9.28 -12.41
C GLU A 31 -20.61 -8.53 -12.38
N LEU A 32 -20.21 -7.98 -13.53
CA LEU A 32 -18.98 -7.21 -13.68
C LEU A 32 -19.14 -5.71 -13.43
N LYS A 33 -20.38 -5.21 -13.37
CA LYS A 33 -20.64 -3.80 -13.05
C LYS A 33 -20.01 -3.43 -11.70
N ARG A 34 -19.26 -2.33 -11.66
CA ARG A 34 -18.53 -1.85 -10.48
C ARG A 34 -17.43 -2.80 -10.02
N LYS A 35 -16.78 -3.49 -10.97
CA LYS A 35 -15.61 -4.30 -10.70
C LYS A 35 -14.39 -3.75 -11.42
N VAL A 36 -13.24 -3.96 -10.79
CA VAL A 36 -11.93 -3.81 -11.41
C VAL A 36 -11.26 -5.17 -11.51
N LEU A 37 -10.54 -5.37 -12.61
CA LEU A 37 -9.70 -6.53 -12.86
C LEU A 37 -8.24 -6.15 -12.65
N ARG A 38 -7.55 -6.92 -11.81
CA ARG A 38 -6.12 -6.80 -11.55
C ARG A 38 -5.37 -7.94 -12.23
N VAL A 39 -4.53 -7.59 -13.20
CA VAL A 39 -3.74 -8.52 -14.01
C VAL A 39 -2.24 -8.39 -13.73
N LYS A 40 -1.51 -9.52 -13.77
CA LYS A 40 -0.06 -9.55 -13.51
C LYS A 40 0.75 -9.16 -14.75
N LYS A 41 1.90 -8.51 -14.49
CA LYS A 41 2.81 -8.03 -15.52
C LYS A 41 3.88 -9.03 -15.96
N LYS A 42 4.96 -9.20 -15.20
CA LYS A 42 6.08 -10.06 -15.62
C LYS A 42 5.88 -11.52 -15.22
N GLN A 43 5.30 -11.76 -14.06
CA GLN A 43 5.11 -13.10 -13.51
C GLN A 43 3.82 -13.71 -14.03
N VAL A 44 3.87 -14.98 -14.42
CA VAL A 44 2.69 -15.80 -14.70
C VAL A 44 1.86 -15.88 -13.42
N TYR A 45 0.56 -15.59 -13.53
CA TYR A 45 -0.36 -15.78 -12.42
C TYR A 45 -1.15 -17.07 -12.58
N THR A 46 -0.89 -18.01 -11.69
CA THR A 46 -1.55 -19.32 -11.64
C THR A 46 -2.64 -19.33 -10.58
N GLU A 47 -3.55 -20.31 -10.67
CA GLU A 47 -4.58 -20.52 -9.66
C GLU A 47 -3.98 -20.80 -8.26
N SER A 48 -2.87 -21.54 -8.19
CA SER A 48 -2.16 -21.79 -6.91
C SER A 48 -1.62 -20.50 -6.29
N ALA A 49 -1.02 -19.61 -7.09
CA ALA A 49 -0.55 -18.31 -6.62
C ALA A 49 -1.69 -17.39 -6.19
N ALA A 50 -2.84 -17.46 -6.88
CA ALA A 50 -4.05 -16.73 -6.52
C ALA A 50 -4.66 -17.23 -5.20
N LYS A 51 -4.77 -18.54 -5.02
CA LYS A 51 -5.21 -19.17 -3.76
C LYS A 51 -4.29 -18.78 -2.60
N PHE A 52 -2.97 -18.83 -2.80
CA PHE A 52 -2.02 -18.36 -1.78
C PHE A 52 -2.26 -16.89 -1.43
N SER A 53 -2.45 -16.01 -2.44
CA SER A 53 -2.71 -14.58 -2.22
C SER A 53 -3.99 -14.33 -1.42
N GLN A 54 -5.03 -15.14 -1.67
CA GLN A 54 -6.30 -15.09 -0.94
C GLN A 54 -6.10 -15.54 0.50
N GLN A 55 -5.52 -16.72 0.72
CA GLN A 55 -5.26 -17.23 2.06
C GLN A 55 -4.31 -16.32 2.86
N PHE A 56 -3.33 -15.70 2.22
CA PHE A 56 -2.44 -14.71 2.84
C PHE A 56 -3.22 -13.48 3.29
N THR A 57 -4.11 -12.97 2.45
CA THR A 57 -5.00 -11.87 2.80
C THR A 57 -5.90 -12.23 3.99
N ASP A 58 -6.55 -13.38 3.93
CA ASP A 58 -7.55 -13.80 4.91
C ASP A 58 -6.94 -14.23 6.26
N LYS A 59 -5.84 -14.99 6.23
CA LYS A 59 -5.24 -15.57 7.44
C LYS A 59 -4.17 -14.68 8.08
N ILE A 60 -3.51 -13.82 7.29
CA ILE A 60 -2.37 -13.01 7.76
C ILE A 60 -2.74 -11.53 7.81
N ILE A 61 -3.15 -10.94 6.69
CA ILE A 61 -3.41 -9.49 6.64
C ILE A 61 -4.63 -9.12 7.49
N ALA A 62 -5.74 -9.86 7.36
CA ALA A 62 -6.94 -9.60 8.15
C ALA A 62 -6.70 -9.79 9.66
N ARG A 63 -5.91 -10.80 10.05
CA ARG A 63 -5.53 -11.04 11.46
C ARG A 63 -4.75 -9.87 12.05
N LEU A 64 -3.82 -9.29 11.29
CA LEU A 64 -2.94 -8.22 11.78
C LEU A 64 -3.55 -6.82 11.71
N LEU A 65 -4.35 -6.54 10.67
CA LEU A 65 -4.94 -5.21 10.47
C LEU A 65 -6.39 -5.10 10.97
N GLY A 66 -7.15 -6.19 10.92
CA GLY A 66 -8.60 -6.24 11.12
C GLY A 66 -9.33 -6.58 9.82
N GLN A 67 -10.35 -7.45 9.92
CA GLN A 67 -11.17 -7.88 8.78
C GLN A 67 -11.83 -6.69 8.07
N GLU A 68 -12.18 -5.63 8.81
CA GLU A 68 -12.83 -4.44 8.30
C GLU A 68 -11.98 -3.66 7.28
N TYR A 69 -10.65 -3.81 7.34
CA TYR A 69 -9.70 -3.11 6.47
C TYR A 69 -9.30 -3.90 5.22
N VAL A 70 -9.74 -5.14 5.09
CA VAL A 70 -9.40 -6.01 3.96
C VAL A 70 -10.46 -5.89 2.88
N LEU A 71 -10.01 -5.77 1.62
CA LEU A 71 -10.89 -5.80 0.46
C LEU A 71 -11.02 -7.25 -0.04
N PRO A 72 -12.20 -7.87 0.05
CA PRO A 72 -12.42 -9.19 -0.53
C PRO A 72 -12.27 -9.14 -2.05
N PHE A 73 -11.86 -10.28 -2.63
CA PHE A 73 -11.70 -10.41 -4.07
C PHE A 73 -12.02 -11.82 -4.55
N GLU A 74 -12.28 -11.93 -5.84
CA GLU A 74 -12.61 -13.17 -6.52
C GLU A 74 -11.50 -13.57 -7.48
N ILE A 75 -11.21 -14.87 -7.56
CA ILE A 75 -10.28 -15.43 -8.54
C ILE A 75 -11.09 -15.77 -9.80
N VAL A 76 -10.68 -15.22 -10.93
CA VAL A 76 -11.37 -15.41 -12.22
C VAL A 76 -10.41 -15.98 -13.24
N HIS A 77 -10.90 -16.90 -14.08
CA HIS A 77 -10.09 -17.51 -15.13
C HIS A 77 -10.03 -16.60 -16.36
N VAL A 78 -8.86 -16.54 -16.98
CA VAL A 78 -8.58 -15.74 -18.18
C VAL A 78 -7.82 -16.60 -19.18
N SER A 79 -8.13 -16.46 -20.47
CA SER A 79 -7.31 -17.04 -21.54
C SER A 79 -6.19 -16.11 -21.97
N ARG A 80 -5.18 -16.73 -22.60
CA ARG A 80 -4.14 -16.02 -23.34
C ARG A 80 -4.71 -15.09 -24.41
N LYS A 81 -5.79 -15.50 -25.09
CA LYS A 81 -6.46 -14.69 -26.11
C LYS A 81 -7.02 -13.41 -25.50
N PHE A 82 -7.80 -13.53 -24.42
CA PHE A 82 -8.36 -12.39 -23.70
C PHE A 82 -7.26 -11.43 -23.21
N LEU A 83 -6.17 -11.94 -22.63
CA LEU A 83 -5.08 -11.09 -22.13
C LEU A 83 -4.34 -10.33 -23.24
N ILE A 84 -4.18 -10.92 -24.42
CA ILE A 84 -3.59 -10.24 -25.58
C ILE A 84 -4.50 -9.10 -26.06
N GLU A 85 -5.79 -9.38 -26.21
CA GLU A 85 -6.78 -8.39 -26.64
C GLU A 85 -6.86 -7.23 -25.63
N LEU A 86 -6.92 -7.55 -24.33
CA LEU A 86 -6.91 -6.57 -23.25
C LEU A 86 -5.64 -5.72 -23.29
N ALA A 87 -4.46 -6.36 -23.41
CA ALA A 87 -3.18 -5.66 -23.45
C ALA A 87 -3.11 -4.66 -24.62
N SER A 88 -3.56 -5.07 -25.82
CA SER A 88 -3.62 -4.21 -26.99
C SER A 88 -4.59 -3.04 -26.80
N HIS A 89 -5.75 -3.29 -26.20
CA HIS A 89 -6.78 -2.28 -25.98
C HIS A 89 -6.32 -1.18 -25.01
N ILE A 90 -5.65 -1.56 -23.92
CA ILE A 90 -5.24 -0.61 -22.87
C ILE A 90 -3.88 0.03 -23.11
N GLU A 91 -3.01 -0.52 -23.97
CA GLU A 91 -1.65 0.00 -24.19
C GLU A 91 -1.60 1.51 -24.48
N PRO A 92 -2.47 2.08 -25.34
CA PRO A 92 -2.49 3.52 -25.59
C PRO A 92 -2.91 4.38 -24.38
N GLN A 93 -3.61 3.79 -23.40
CA GLN A 93 -4.11 4.47 -22.20
C GLN A 93 -3.04 4.53 -21.09
N ARG A 94 -1.95 3.76 -21.23
CA ARG A 94 -0.92 3.62 -20.20
C ARG A 94 0.12 4.75 -20.28
N PRO A 95 0.63 5.24 -19.15
CA PRO A 95 1.70 6.24 -19.16
C PRO A 95 2.96 5.72 -19.87
N LEU A 96 3.58 6.54 -20.73
CA LEU A 96 4.77 6.17 -21.50
C LEU A 96 5.88 5.57 -20.64
N CYS A 97 6.12 6.12 -19.44
CA CYS A 97 7.13 5.63 -18.49
C CYS A 97 6.83 4.26 -17.88
N ARG A 98 5.68 3.65 -18.19
CA ARG A 98 5.25 2.36 -17.67
C ARG A 98 5.19 1.25 -18.72
N LEU A 99 5.34 1.58 -20.00
CA LEU A 99 5.16 0.64 -21.13
C LEU A 99 6.17 -0.51 -21.15
N GLU A 100 7.35 -0.34 -20.55
CA GLU A 100 8.41 -1.37 -20.48
C GLU A 100 7.90 -2.71 -19.90
N LYS A 101 7.02 -2.67 -18.90
CA LYS A 101 6.51 -3.88 -18.23
C LYS A 101 5.10 -4.21 -18.74
N LYS A 102 5.00 -5.23 -19.59
CA LYS A 102 3.75 -5.68 -20.22
C LYS A 102 2.97 -6.67 -19.33
N ILE A 103 1.72 -6.98 -19.71
CA ILE A 103 0.90 -8.06 -19.12
C ILE A 103 1.54 -9.41 -19.46
N ASN A 104 1.56 -10.36 -18.53
CA ASN A 104 1.98 -11.72 -18.81
C ASN A 104 0.77 -12.49 -19.33
N CYS A 105 0.71 -12.66 -20.65
CA CYS A 105 -0.42 -13.31 -21.33
C CYS A 105 -0.48 -14.82 -21.10
N ASP A 106 0.51 -15.43 -20.45
CA ASP A 106 0.50 -16.84 -20.08
C ASP A 106 -0.12 -17.07 -18.68
N SER A 107 -0.59 -16.00 -18.02
CA SER A 107 -1.38 -16.10 -16.79
C SER A 107 -2.71 -16.81 -17.04
N THR A 108 -3.11 -17.70 -16.13
CA THR A 108 -4.35 -18.49 -16.23
C THR A 108 -5.51 -17.89 -15.41
N VAL A 109 -5.19 -16.98 -14.50
CA VAL A 109 -6.15 -16.31 -13.63
C VAL A 109 -5.83 -14.83 -13.48
N ALA A 110 -6.83 -14.06 -13.06
CA ALA A 110 -6.75 -12.68 -12.63
C ALA A 110 -7.54 -12.48 -11.32
N ILE A 111 -7.41 -11.31 -10.70
CA ILE A 111 -8.17 -10.97 -9.50
C ILE A 111 -9.25 -9.95 -9.86
N LEU A 112 -10.50 -10.24 -9.52
CA LEU A 112 -11.63 -9.33 -9.64
C LEU A 112 -11.95 -8.72 -8.27
N LEU A 113 -12.03 -7.39 -8.18
CA LEU A 113 -12.33 -6.66 -6.96
C LEU A 113 -13.49 -5.70 -7.19
N GLU A 114 -14.17 -5.29 -6.12
CA GLU A 114 -15.07 -4.14 -6.17
C GLU A 114 -14.29 -2.87 -6.55
N ASP A 115 -14.84 -2.08 -7.48
CA ASP A 115 -14.28 -0.77 -7.78
C ASP A 115 -14.67 0.24 -6.71
N LEU A 116 -13.80 0.35 -5.73
CA LEU A 116 -13.93 1.30 -4.63
C LEU A 116 -13.73 2.77 -5.04
N THR A 117 -13.39 3.06 -6.30
CA THR A 117 -13.19 4.42 -6.82
C THR A 117 -14.31 4.90 -7.73
N GLU A 118 -15.27 4.02 -8.08
CA GLU A 118 -16.43 4.37 -8.89
C GLU A 118 -17.58 4.85 -8.00
N SER A 119 -18.25 5.96 -8.39
CA SER A 119 -19.40 6.46 -7.65
C SER A 119 -20.62 5.55 -7.83
N ASN A 120 -21.13 5.05 -6.70
CA ASN A 120 -22.28 4.15 -6.60
C ASN A 120 -23.63 4.86 -6.86
N SER A 121 -23.73 5.74 -7.86
CA SER A 121 -24.80 6.76 -8.01
C SER A 121 -24.90 7.74 -6.82
N ILE A 122 -24.10 7.51 -5.78
CA ILE A 122 -23.93 8.33 -4.60
C ILE A 122 -22.61 9.06 -4.77
N PRO A 123 -22.63 10.40 -4.82
CA PRO A 123 -21.42 11.21 -4.85
C PRO A 123 -20.45 10.81 -3.73
N THR A 124 -19.18 10.56 -4.08
CA THR A 124 -18.15 10.02 -3.19
C THR A 124 -16.86 10.81 -3.30
N LEU A 125 -16.13 10.91 -2.19
CA LEU A 125 -14.77 11.45 -2.10
C LEU A 125 -13.82 10.30 -1.74
N THR A 126 -12.86 10.04 -2.62
CA THR A 126 -11.91 8.94 -2.49
C THR A 126 -10.49 9.48 -2.34
N PHE A 127 -9.77 8.97 -1.34
CA PHE A 127 -8.34 9.21 -1.14
C PHE A 127 -7.57 7.91 -1.30
N GLU A 128 -6.56 7.89 -2.17
CA GLU A 128 -5.52 6.85 -2.18
C GLU A 128 -4.28 7.42 -1.50
N LEU A 129 -4.07 7.08 -0.21
CA LEU A 129 -2.95 7.53 0.60
C LEU A 129 -1.93 6.41 0.78
N LYS A 130 -0.69 6.64 0.38
CA LYS A 130 0.45 5.76 0.64
C LYS A 130 1.32 6.32 1.76
N PRO A 131 1.07 5.96 3.03
CA PRO A 131 1.60 6.68 4.18
C PRO A 131 3.11 6.50 4.38
N LYS A 132 3.75 5.52 3.71
CA LYS A 132 5.18 5.19 3.84
C LYS A 132 5.53 4.73 5.27
N TRP A 133 6.81 4.86 5.63
CA TRP A 133 7.36 4.39 6.90
C TRP A 133 6.99 5.36 8.03
N GLY A 134 6.31 4.85 9.05
CA GLY A 134 5.83 5.61 10.20
C GLY A 134 6.74 5.60 11.41
N PHE A 135 7.97 5.08 11.31
CA PHE A 135 8.88 4.97 12.44
C PHE A 135 10.34 5.22 12.03
N LYS A 136 11.21 5.47 13.01
CA LYS A 136 12.67 5.44 12.84
C LYS A 136 13.24 4.19 13.53
N PRO A 137 14.24 3.55 12.92
CA PRO A 137 14.77 2.30 13.43
C PRO A 137 15.58 2.53 14.72
N ARG A 138 15.53 1.56 15.64
CA ARG A 138 16.18 1.62 16.98
C ARG A 138 17.21 0.51 17.21
N SER A 139 17.47 -0.30 16.20
CA SER A 139 18.44 -1.41 16.28
C SER A 139 19.83 -0.90 16.63
N SER A 140 20.50 -1.61 17.55
CA SER A 140 21.90 -1.38 17.89
C SER A 140 22.86 -1.84 16.79
N LEU A 141 22.37 -2.55 15.77
CA LEU A 141 23.16 -3.06 14.64
C LEU A 141 23.35 -2.02 13.52
N ILE A 142 22.74 -0.85 13.65
CA ILE A 142 22.83 0.23 12.67
C ILE A 142 24.21 0.90 12.74
N ARG A 143 24.89 1.02 11.61
CA ARG A 143 26.21 1.64 11.51
C ARG A 143 26.21 3.15 11.83
N TYR A 144 25.18 3.86 11.38
CA TYR A 144 25.03 5.32 11.56
C TYR A 144 23.76 5.66 12.36
N PRO A 145 23.69 5.31 13.66
CA PRO A 145 22.45 5.39 14.44
C PRO A 145 21.96 6.83 14.56
N LYS A 146 22.86 7.80 14.78
CA LYS A 146 22.50 9.23 14.84
C LYS A 146 21.79 9.69 13.57
N LEU A 147 22.24 9.26 12.38
CA LEU A 147 21.63 9.64 11.11
C LEU A 147 20.23 9.03 10.96
N LYS A 148 20.09 7.71 11.12
CA LYS A 148 18.82 6.99 10.94
C LYS A 148 17.79 7.28 12.05
N GLN A 149 18.23 7.75 13.22
CA GLN A 149 17.35 8.18 14.32
C GLN A 149 17.00 9.68 14.27
N THR A 150 17.75 10.50 13.53
CA THR A 150 17.43 11.92 13.32
C THR A 150 16.53 12.11 12.09
N HIS A 151 16.78 11.34 11.02
CA HIS A 151 16.11 11.48 9.73
C HIS A 151 15.28 10.25 9.40
N CYS A 152 14.03 10.44 8.95
CA CYS A 152 13.21 9.31 8.53
C CYS A 152 13.63 8.78 7.15
N ARG A 153 13.36 7.49 6.89
CA ARG A 153 13.68 6.81 5.62
C ARG A 153 13.17 7.55 4.39
N PHE A 154 11.93 8.05 4.44
CA PHE A 154 11.32 8.75 3.31
C PHE A 154 12.04 10.07 2.97
N CYS A 155 12.39 10.87 3.99
CA CYS A 155 13.06 12.15 3.79
C CYS A 155 14.46 11.96 3.18
N MET A 156 15.27 11.04 3.73
CA MET A 156 16.58 10.72 3.16
C MET A 156 16.48 10.18 1.72
N HIS A 157 15.50 9.31 1.46
CA HIS A 157 15.30 8.76 0.11
C HIS A 157 14.79 9.81 -0.88
N SER A 158 13.98 10.77 -0.43
CA SER A 158 13.52 11.86 -1.29
C SER A 158 14.67 12.78 -1.66
N HIS A 159 15.57 13.06 -0.71
CA HIS A 159 16.82 13.77 -0.95
C HIS A 159 17.70 13.05 -1.97
N TYR A 160 17.95 11.74 -1.78
CA TYR A 160 18.70 10.92 -2.75
C TYR A 160 18.09 10.95 -4.17
N ARG A 161 16.76 11.02 -4.28
CA ARG A 161 16.07 11.10 -5.59
C ARG A 161 15.97 12.52 -6.16
N ASN A 162 16.59 13.52 -5.53
CA ASN A 162 16.45 14.93 -5.87
C ASN A 162 14.98 15.37 -5.97
N LYS A 163 14.12 14.80 -5.10
CA LYS A 163 12.71 15.17 -5.02
C LYS A 163 12.52 16.30 -4.04
N HIS A 164 12.10 17.45 -4.52
CA HIS A 164 11.79 18.60 -3.69
C HIS A 164 10.48 18.37 -2.92
N VAL A 165 10.60 17.99 -1.64
CA VAL A 165 9.50 17.77 -0.68
C VAL A 165 9.86 18.33 0.70
N PRO A 166 10.24 19.62 0.81
CA PRO A 166 10.90 20.17 1.99
C PRO A 166 10.07 19.99 3.27
N ASP A 167 8.75 20.12 3.18
CA ASP A 167 7.89 20.21 4.36
C ASP A 167 7.07 18.96 4.69
N TYR A 168 7.17 17.90 3.89
CA TYR A 168 6.45 16.65 4.17
C TYR A 168 7.33 15.63 4.88
N CYS A 169 6.85 15.07 5.99
CA CYS A 169 7.43 13.91 6.65
C CYS A 169 6.30 12.91 6.99
N PRO A 170 6.42 11.62 6.60
CA PRO A 170 5.44 10.61 7.00
C PRO A 170 5.18 10.56 8.50
N LEU A 171 6.20 10.80 9.34
CA LEU A 171 6.04 10.76 10.80
C LEU A 171 5.02 11.78 11.32
N ASP A 172 4.77 12.87 10.58
CA ASP A 172 3.73 13.84 10.92
C ASP A 172 2.33 13.25 10.74
N LEU A 173 2.09 12.45 9.70
CA LEU A 173 0.81 11.73 9.53
C LEU A 173 0.58 10.69 10.62
N TYR A 174 1.64 9.99 11.04
CA TYR A 174 1.55 8.97 12.09
C TYR A 174 1.53 9.55 13.51
N SER A 175 1.67 10.87 13.66
CA SER A 175 1.84 11.48 14.97
C SER A 175 0.54 11.56 15.79
N ARG A 176 -0.65 11.50 15.21
CA ARG A 176 -1.90 11.84 15.94
C ARG A 176 -1.90 13.26 16.55
N ASP A 177 -0.88 14.07 16.30
CA ASP A 177 -0.84 15.47 16.68
C ASP A 177 -1.56 16.26 15.59
N GLU A 178 -2.64 16.94 15.96
CA GLU A 178 -3.51 17.62 14.99
C GLU A 178 -2.75 18.64 14.15
N THR A 179 -1.80 19.37 14.76
CA THR A 179 -1.01 20.40 14.07
C THR A 179 -0.11 19.77 13.01
N ARG A 180 0.59 18.70 13.35
CA ARG A 180 1.50 17.98 12.45
C ARG A 180 0.73 17.25 11.34
N VAL A 181 -0.38 16.61 11.66
CA VAL A 181 -1.25 15.95 10.65
C VAL A 181 -1.79 16.99 9.67
N THR A 182 -2.25 18.14 10.16
CA THR A 182 -2.71 19.25 9.32
C THR A 182 -1.61 19.72 8.37
N LYS A 183 -0.39 19.96 8.89
CA LYS A 183 0.77 20.32 8.08
C LYS A 183 1.05 19.27 6.99
N ALA A 184 1.03 17.99 7.34
CA ALA A 184 1.31 16.92 6.39
C ALA A 184 0.28 16.86 5.26
N ILE A 185 -1.01 17.03 5.57
CA ILE A 185 -2.11 17.04 4.59
C ILE A 185 -2.01 18.28 3.68
N GLU A 186 -1.66 19.44 4.22
CA GLU A 186 -1.46 20.66 3.42
C GLU A 186 -0.38 20.43 2.35
N VAL A 187 0.76 19.85 2.73
CA VAL A 187 1.84 19.57 1.78
C VAL A 187 1.46 18.46 0.80
N LEU A 188 0.75 17.41 1.24
CA LEU A 188 0.30 16.33 0.36
C LEU A 188 -0.66 16.79 -0.74
N THR A 189 -1.52 17.75 -0.43
CA THR A 189 -2.53 18.26 -1.38
C THR A 189 -1.98 19.28 -2.37
N THR A 190 -0.87 19.96 -2.04
CA THR A 190 -0.29 21.03 -2.86
C THR A 190 0.98 20.62 -3.61
N CYS A 191 1.74 19.65 -3.10
CA CYS A 191 3.04 19.28 -3.66
C CYS A 191 2.92 18.29 -4.84
N LYS A 192 3.23 18.75 -6.06
CA LYS A 192 3.22 17.93 -7.29
C LYS A 192 4.11 16.67 -7.20
N SER A 193 5.21 16.74 -6.44
CA SER A 193 6.12 15.60 -6.20
C SER A 193 5.49 14.46 -5.40
N LEU A 194 4.37 14.71 -4.71
CA LEU A 194 3.69 13.79 -3.80
C LEU A 194 2.38 13.19 -4.39
N THR A 195 2.13 13.37 -5.69
CA THR A 195 1.00 12.74 -6.42
C THR A 195 0.99 11.20 -6.37
N LYS A 196 2.14 10.56 -6.09
CA LYS A 196 2.25 9.10 -5.83
C LYS A 196 2.14 8.73 -4.35
N THR A 197 1.87 9.71 -3.49
CA THR A 197 1.69 9.56 -2.05
C THR A 197 0.25 9.84 -1.65
N LEU A 198 -0.38 10.86 -2.24
CA LEU A 198 -1.83 11.09 -2.10
C LEU A 198 -2.43 11.33 -3.48
N LYS A 199 -3.50 10.59 -3.80
CA LYS A 199 -4.42 10.91 -4.90
C LYS A 199 -5.80 11.17 -4.33
N ILE A 200 -6.51 12.10 -4.94
CA ILE A 200 -7.84 12.52 -4.53
C ILE A 200 -8.73 12.49 -5.75
N SER A 201 -9.91 11.88 -5.62
CA SER A 201 -11.01 11.97 -6.58
C SER A 201 -12.26 12.37 -5.81
N SER A 202 -13.04 13.32 -6.32
CA SER A 202 -14.23 13.80 -5.62
C SER A 202 -15.35 14.06 -6.62
N ASP A 203 -16.47 13.37 -6.42
CA ASP A 203 -17.76 13.72 -7.01
C ASP A 203 -18.60 14.59 -6.05
N LEU A 204 -18.11 14.81 -4.83
CA LEU A 204 -18.71 15.73 -3.88
C LEU A 204 -18.40 17.18 -4.26
N CYS A 205 -19.40 18.05 -4.17
CA CYS A 205 -19.24 19.51 -4.29
C CYS A 205 -18.60 20.11 -3.02
N LEU A 206 -17.36 19.71 -2.71
CA LEU A 206 -16.57 20.23 -1.59
C LEU A 206 -15.43 21.09 -2.11
N ASN A 207 -15.13 22.18 -1.40
CA ASN A 207 -13.90 22.92 -1.65
C ASN A 207 -12.69 22.14 -1.08
N MET A 208 -11.47 22.59 -1.45
CA MET A 208 -10.26 21.90 -1.01
C MET A 208 -10.03 21.94 0.51
N ASP A 209 -10.51 22.96 1.22
CA ASP A 209 -10.34 23.05 2.67
C ASP A 209 -11.23 22.02 3.39
N ASP A 210 -12.46 21.82 2.91
CA ASP A 210 -13.35 20.77 3.40
C ASP A 210 -12.76 19.38 3.09
N ILE A 211 -12.19 19.17 1.89
CA ILE A 211 -11.53 17.90 1.52
C ILE A 211 -10.34 17.61 2.45
N LYS A 212 -9.49 18.61 2.71
CA LYS A 212 -8.37 18.48 3.66
C LYS A 212 -8.88 18.17 5.08
N HIS A 213 -9.94 18.85 5.50
CA HIS A 213 -10.56 18.64 6.80
C HIS A 213 -11.12 17.22 6.94
N VAL A 214 -11.82 16.70 5.94
CA VAL A 214 -12.33 15.31 5.91
C VAL A 214 -11.18 14.32 6.13
N LEU A 215 -10.11 14.43 5.34
CA LEU A 215 -8.97 13.51 5.45
C LEU A 215 -8.30 13.61 6.83
N LYS A 216 -8.15 14.83 7.36
CA LYS A 216 -7.55 15.08 8.69
C LYS A 216 -8.36 14.40 9.79
N GLU A 217 -9.67 14.62 9.83
CA GLU A 217 -10.55 14.04 10.84
C GLU A 217 -10.56 12.50 10.76
N ILE A 218 -10.60 11.94 9.54
CA ILE A 218 -10.53 10.47 9.36
C ILE A 218 -9.20 9.92 9.87
N ILE A 219 -8.08 10.56 9.54
CA ILE A 219 -6.73 10.13 9.96
C ILE A 219 -6.57 10.20 11.48
N LEU A 220 -7.10 11.24 12.14
CA LEU A 220 -7.02 11.40 13.59
C LEU A 220 -7.94 10.43 14.32
N LYS A 221 -9.10 10.11 13.75
CA LYS A 221 -10.13 9.26 14.38
C LYS A 221 -9.89 7.76 14.18
N ASP A 222 -9.45 7.32 12.99
CA ASP A 222 -9.33 5.90 12.68
C ASP A 222 -7.98 5.31 13.13
N PRO A 223 -7.96 4.14 13.81
CA PRO A 223 -6.73 3.58 14.38
C PRO A 223 -5.78 2.97 13.34
N ILE A 224 -6.15 2.88 12.06
CA ILE A 224 -5.42 2.11 11.05
C ILE A 224 -3.95 2.50 10.91
N LEU A 225 -3.63 3.80 10.87
CA LEU A 225 -2.23 4.25 10.76
C LEU A 225 -1.42 3.82 11.98
N SER A 226 -2.02 3.84 13.17
CA SER A 226 -1.33 3.37 14.37
C SER A 226 -1.12 1.86 14.39
N ARG A 227 -2.09 1.07 13.92
CA ARG A 227 -1.93 -0.38 13.72
C ARG A 227 -0.78 -0.67 12.75
N ILE A 228 -0.78 -0.01 11.60
CA ILE A 228 0.28 -0.13 10.58
C ILE A 228 1.64 0.27 11.16
N GLN A 229 1.74 1.41 11.83
CA GLN A 229 3.01 1.87 12.43
C GLN A 229 3.57 0.87 13.44
N LYS A 230 2.71 0.31 14.29
CA LYS A 230 3.10 -0.71 15.27
C LYS A 230 3.65 -1.95 14.57
N LEU A 231 2.96 -2.46 13.54
CA LEU A 231 3.41 -3.61 12.76
C LEU A 231 4.72 -3.33 12.03
N GLN A 232 4.84 -2.17 11.37
CA GLN A 232 6.07 -1.76 10.70
C GLN A 232 7.28 -1.79 11.65
N ARG A 233 7.11 -1.27 12.88
CA ARG A 233 8.19 -1.22 13.89
C ARG A 233 8.50 -2.59 14.49
N GLN A 234 7.46 -3.34 14.89
CA GLN A 234 7.66 -4.59 15.63
C GLN A 234 8.19 -5.72 14.75
N LEU A 235 7.82 -5.72 13.46
CA LEU A 235 8.30 -6.70 12.48
C LEU A 235 9.68 -6.33 11.90
N ASP A 236 10.09 -5.05 11.99
CA ASP A 236 11.42 -4.57 11.62
C ASP A 236 12.16 -3.98 12.83
N GLU A 237 12.45 -4.85 13.79
CA GLU A 237 13.17 -4.45 15.00
C GLU A 237 14.69 -4.45 14.81
N LEU A 238 15.22 -5.24 13.87
CA LEU A 238 16.67 -5.33 13.62
C LEU A 238 17.20 -4.33 12.61
N ASP A 239 16.33 -3.65 11.86
CA ASP A 239 16.68 -2.89 10.66
C ASP A 239 17.32 -3.77 9.56
N ILE A 240 17.28 -3.31 8.31
CA ILE A 240 17.90 -4.05 7.20
C ILE A 240 19.39 -4.33 7.42
N GLU A 241 20.10 -3.47 8.14
CA GLU A 241 21.51 -3.67 8.51
C GLU A 241 21.72 -4.88 9.43
N GLY A 242 20.75 -5.21 10.29
CA GLY A 242 20.76 -6.42 11.10
C GLY A 242 20.19 -7.65 10.37
N ILE A 243 19.25 -7.44 9.45
CA ILE A 243 18.58 -8.51 8.69
C ILE A 243 19.48 -9.10 7.60
N PHE A 244 20.26 -8.26 6.90
CA PHE A 244 21.08 -8.71 5.77
C PHE A 244 22.11 -9.80 6.14
N PRO A 245 22.91 -9.66 7.22
CA PRO A 245 23.82 -10.73 7.65
C PRO A 245 23.11 -12.04 8.02
N ILE A 246 21.91 -11.96 8.59
CA ILE A 246 21.11 -13.14 8.92
C ILE A 246 20.69 -13.87 7.65
N TYR A 247 20.27 -13.12 6.62
CA TYR A 247 19.88 -13.65 5.32
C TYR A 247 21.04 -14.37 4.63
N GLU A 248 22.23 -13.77 4.61
CA GLU A 248 23.42 -14.39 4.01
C GLU A 248 23.82 -15.69 4.72
N LYS A 249 23.73 -15.71 6.05
CA LYS A 249 24.12 -16.85 6.86
C LYS A 249 23.13 -18.02 6.76
N HIS A 250 21.82 -17.76 6.83
CA HIS A 250 20.82 -18.82 7.02
C HIS A 250 20.08 -19.25 5.75
N LYS A 251 20.19 -18.50 4.64
CA LYS A 251 19.59 -18.81 3.33
C LYS A 251 18.15 -19.35 3.45
N PRO A 252 17.17 -18.48 3.77
CA PRO A 252 15.83 -18.90 4.13
C PRO A 252 15.12 -19.67 3.01
N ILE A 253 14.21 -20.55 3.40
CA ILE A 253 13.31 -21.25 2.47
C ILE A 253 12.45 -20.20 1.75
N LYS A 254 12.42 -20.29 0.42
CA LYS A 254 11.60 -19.44 -0.45
C LYS A 254 10.19 -19.99 -0.53
N ASN A 255 9.21 -19.10 -0.75
CA ASN A 255 7.82 -19.47 -1.03
C ASN A 255 7.24 -20.47 -0.03
N ILE A 256 7.43 -20.22 1.26
CA ILE A 256 6.80 -21.02 2.32
C ILE A 256 5.28 -20.99 2.16
N ASP A 257 4.63 -22.11 2.51
CA ASP A 257 3.19 -22.24 2.41
C ASP A 257 2.45 -21.36 3.43
N ILE A 258 1.12 -21.32 3.34
CA ILE A 258 0.34 -20.46 4.20
C ILE A 258 0.35 -20.95 5.65
N GLU A 259 0.41 -22.26 5.90
CA GLU A 259 0.50 -22.85 7.23
C GLU A 259 1.80 -22.43 7.95
N GLN A 260 2.91 -22.35 7.22
CA GLN A 260 4.17 -21.81 7.71
C GLN A 260 4.06 -20.32 8.02
N TRP A 261 3.40 -19.52 7.17
CA TRP A 261 3.13 -18.11 7.48
C TRP A 261 2.25 -17.92 8.72
N VAL A 262 1.25 -18.77 8.92
CA VAL A 262 0.42 -18.76 10.14
C VAL A 262 1.31 -19.00 11.37
N LYS A 263 2.22 -19.97 11.32
CA LYS A 263 3.20 -20.20 12.40
C LYS A 263 4.11 -19.01 12.64
N VAL A 264 4.55 -18.32 11.58
CA VAL A 264 5.33 -17.08 11.70
C VAL A 264 4.54 -16.04 12.49
N ILE A 265 3.25 -15.86 12.21
CA ILE A 265 2.41 -14.91 12.96
C ILE A 265 2.15 -15.35 14.39
N ASP A 266 1.88 -16.64 14.62
CA ASP A 266 1.69 -17.17 15.98
C ASP A 266 2.93 -16.94 16.85
N ASN A 267 4.12 -17.16 16.29
CA ASN A 267 5.39 -16.89 16.96
C ASN A 267 5.59 -15.39 17.22
N PHE A 268 5.27 -14.55 16.23
CA PHE A 268 5.36 -13.10 16.35
C PHE A 268 4.49 -12.57 17.50
N GLU A 269 3.24 -13.02 17.58
CA GLU A 269 2.28 -12.62 18.62
C GLU A 269 2.66 -13.14 20.01
N LYS A 270 3.26 -14.34 20.09
CA LYS A 270 3.83 -14.88 21.34
C LYS A 270 5.13 -14.21 21.78
N GLY A 271 5.69 -13.30 20.96
CA GLY A 271 6.94 -12.61 21.25
C GLY A 271 8.18 -13.51 21.11
N HIS A 272 8.11 -14.58 20.32
CA HIS A 272 9.28 -15.41 20.02
C HIS A 272 10.26 -14.65 19.11
N ARG A 273 11.45 -14.33 19.63
CA ARG A 273 12.46 -13.52 18.92
C ARG A 273 13.81 -14.22 18.71
N ALA A 274 13.98 -15.43 19.25
CA ALA A 274 15.26 -16.15 19.24
C ALA A 274 15.59 -16.79 17.87
N ASP A 275 14.57 -17.17 17.10
CA ASP A 275 14.76 -17.77 15.78
C ASP A 275 15.13 -16.70 14.75
N MET A 276 16.32 -16.81 14.16
CA MET A 276 16.83 -15.87 13.18
C MET A 276 16.09 -15.95 11.83
N ILE A 277 15.61 -17.13 11.43
CA ILE A 277 14.86 -17.30 10.18
C ILE A 277 13.49 -16.60 10.31
N GLN A 278 12.84 -16.73 11.46
CA GLN A 278 11.62 -15.99 11.80
C GLN A 278 11.79 -14.48 11.57
N ARG A 279 12.94 -13.89 11.96
CA ARG A 279 13.22 -12.45 11.79
C ARG A 279 13.24 -12.04 10.32
N LEU A 280 13.69 -12.91 9.42
CA LEU A 280 13.68 -12.64 7.98
C LEU A 280 12.24 -12.55 7.45
N TYR A 281 11.37 -13.47 7.84
CA TYR A 281 9.96 -13.46 7.42
C TYR A 281 9.20 -12.27 8.01
N GLU A 282 9.42 -11.95 9.29
CA GLU A 282 8.88 -10.74 9.92
C GLU A 282 9.33 -9.48 9.16
N TYR A 283 10.61 -9.35 8.84
CA TYR A 283 11.12 -8.20 8.10
C TYR A 283 10.46 -8.08 6.72
N VAL A 284 10.33 -9.18 5.96
CA VAL A 284 9.65 -9.19 4.66
C VAL A 284 8.19 -8.74 4.79
N LEU A 285 7.49 -9.20 5.82
CA LEU A 285 6.11 -8.77 6.11
C LEU A 285 6.06 -7.27 6.48
N SER A 286 7.03 -6.76 7.22
CA SER A 286 7.15 -5.32 7.50
C SER A 286 7.23 -4.50 6.21
N MET A 287 7.92 -5.02 5.18
CA MET A 287 8.08 -4.36 3.88
C MET A 287 6.77 -4.29 3.09
N THR A 288 5.83 -5.20 3.35
CA THR A 288 4.45 -5.08 2.87
C THR A 288 3.77 -3.87 3.50
N PHE A 289 3.79 -3.74 4.84
CA PHE A 289 3.15 -2.62 5.54
C PHE A 289 3.81 -1.25 5.30
N LYS A 290 5.10 -1.23 4.95
CA LYS A 290 5.83 -0.01 4.56
C LYS A 290 5.48 0.51 3.16
N ASP A 291 4.85 -0.33 2.34
CA ASP A 291 4.58 -0.08 0.92
C ASP A 291 3.10 -0.22 0.54
N CYS A 292 2.21 -0.54 1.48
CA CYS A 292 0.76 -0.57 1.27
C CYS A 292 0.16 0.84 1.10
N SER A 293 -1.07 0.89 0.60
CA SER A 293 -1.85 2.12 0.46
C SER A 293 -3.18 1.99 1.20
N LEU A 294 -3.71 3.10 1.70
CA LEU A 294 -5.04 3.24 2.25
C LEU A 294 -5.95 3.82 1.16
N LEU A 295 -7.03 3.12 0.85
CA LEU A 295 -8.12 3.65 0.05
C LEU A 295 -9.24 4.05 0.99
N VAL A 296 -9.41 5.36 1.17
CA VAL A 296 -10.42 5.96 2.05
C VAL A 296 -11.56 6.46 1.18
N ASN A 297 -12.76 5.95 1.41
CA ASN A 297 -13.97 6.38 0.73
C ASN A 297 -14.87 7.11 1.71
N ALA A 298 -15.30 8.31 1.34
CA ALA A 298 -16.12 9.19 2.16
C ALA A 298 -17.35 9.64 1.36
N ARG A 299 -18.52 9.65 2.00
CA ARG A 299 -19.80 10.06 1.38
C ARG A 299 -20.72 10.72 2.39
N HIS A 300 -21.67 11.51 1.91
CA HIS A 300 -22.74 12.03 2.76
C HIS A 300 -23.59 10.88 3.31
N ILE A 301 -23.93 10.98 4.60
CA ILE A 301 -24.85 10.04 5.28
C ILE A 301 -25.90 10.83 6.06
N LYS A 302 -27.00 10.14 6.41
CA LYS A 302 -28.00 10.67 7.34
C LYS A 302 -27.54 10.47 8.78
N ASP A 303 -28.01 11.32 9.68
CA ASP A 303 -27.79 11.14 11.12
C ASP A 303 -28.41 9.81 11.59
N GLY A 304 -27.70 9.07 12.44
CA GLY A 304 -28.12 7.74 12.91
C GLY A 304 -27.67 6.53 12.07
N ASP A 305 -26.94 6.73 10.96
CA ASP A 305 -26.30 5.60 10.24
C ASP A 305 -25.20 4.96 11.11
N ARG A 306 -25.10 3.62 11.07
CA ARG A 306 -24.14 2.84 11.88
C ARG A 306 -22.72 2.85 11.31
N MET A 307 -22.50 3.49 10.16
CA MET A 307 -21.19 3.62 9.53
C MET A 307 -20.23 4.47 10.37
N LYS A 308 -18.92 4.20 10.27
CA LYS A 308 -17.89 5.12 10.77
C LYS A 308 -18.12 6.48 10.11
N HIS A 309 -18.08 7.56 10.89
CA HIS A 309 -18.38 8.87 10.35
C HIS A 309 -17.61 9.98 11.07
N ILE A 310 -17.52 11.13 10.42
CA ILE A 310 -17.06 12.40 10.98
C ILE A 310 -18.17 13.44 10.80
N ARG A 311 -18.08 14.56 11.52
CA ARG A 311 -19.00 15.68 11.41
C ARG A 311 -18.24 16.92 10.95
N LEU A 312 -18.66 17.50 9.83
CA LEU A 312 -18.08 18.75 9.32
C LEU A 312 -18.56 19.96 10.13
N ARG A 313 -17.85 21.08 9.98
CA ARG A 313 -18.17 22.35 10.68
C ARG A 313 -19.58 22.86 10.40
N ASN A 314 -20.10 22.61 9.19
CA ASN A 314 -21.46 22.97 8.78
C ASN A 314 -22.55 22.00 9.26
N GLY A 315 -22.19 21.01 10.10
CA GLY A 315 -23.13 20.04 10.66
C GLY A 315 -23.39 18.81 9.79
N ILE A 316 -22.83 18.73 8.58
CA ILE A 316 -22.99 17.58 7.69
C ILE A 316 -22.21 16.36 8.22
N TYR A 317 -22.86 15.20 8.19
CA TYR A 317 -22.21 13.92 8.49
C TYR A 317 -21.60 13.30 7.23
N ILE A 318 -20.35 12.89 7.35
CA ILE A 318 -19.60 12.18 6.32
C ILE A 318 -19.28 10.79 6.84
N GLY A 319 -19.93 9.77 6.27
CA GLY A 319 -19.62 8.36 6.52
C GLY A 319 -18.39 7.95 5.72
N TYR A 320 -17.53 7.10 6.29
CA TYR A 320 -16.32 6.63 5.64
C TYR A 320 -16.02 5.16 5.85
N ASP A 321 -15.31 4.57 4.90
CA ASP A 321 -14.71 3.23 4.96
C ASP A 321 -13.23 3.32 4.53
N ILE A 322 -12.40 2.42 5.04
CA ILE A 322 -10.97 2.37 4.71
C ILE A 322 -10.60 0.95 4.35
N LYS A 323 -10.06 0.75 3.14
CA LYS A 323 -9.44 -0.52 2.73
C LYS A 323 -7.94 -0.36 2.56
N VAL A 324 -7.18 -1.34 3.02
CA VAL A 324 -5.73 -1.41 2.84
C VAL A 324 -5.46 -2.26 1.61
N ILE A 325 -4.84 -1.65 0.61
CA ILE A 325 -4.50 -2.27 -0.67
C ILE A 325 -2.98 -2.37 -0.85
N ASP A 326 -2.55 -3.08 -1.89
CA ASP A 326 -1.14 -3.38 -2.17
C ASP A 326 -0.43 -4.18 -1.05
N THR A 327 -1.16 -5.11 -0.43
CA THR A 327 -0.69 -5.99 0.65
C THR A 327 -0.09 -7.31 0.17
N ASP A 328 0.23 -7.44 -1.13
CA ASP A 328 0.93 -8.61 -1.66
C ASP A 328 2.24 -8.84 -0.89
N LEU A 329 2.50 -10.09 -0.51
CA LEU A 329 3.74 -10.49 0.14
C LEU A 329 4.95 -10.10 -0.72
N LYS A 330 5.95 -9.46 -0.11
CA LYS A 330 7.20 -9.13 -0.79
C LYS A 330 8.07 -10.38 -0.92
N ASP A 331 8.87 -10.40 -1.98
CA ASP A 331 9.83 -11.48 -2.21
C ASP A 331 11.02 -11.36 -1.25
N ILE A 332 11.32 -12.43 -0.53
CA ILE A 332 12.43 -12.51 0.43
C ILE A 332 13.80 -12.33 -0.24
N GLU A 333 13.90 -12.65 -1.54
CA GLU A 333 15.13 -12.47 -2.31
C GLU A 333 15.48 -11.00 -2.56
N LYS A 334 14.58 -10.06 -2.20
CA LYS A 334 14.86 -8.62 -2.28
C LYS A 334 15.66 -8.08 -1.11
N ILE A 335 15.97 -8.89 -0.08
CA ILE A 335 16.77 -8.45 1.06
C ILE A 335 18.11 -7.82 0.64
N PRO A 336 18.92 -8.45 -0.23
CA PRO A 336 20.16 -7.83 -0.74
C PRO A 336 19.91 -6.46 -1.40
N TYR A 337 18.92 -6.37 -2.29
CA TYR A 337 18.57 -5.12 -2.95
C TYR A 337 18.13 -4.03 -1.96
N TRP A 338 17.33 -4.38 -0.95
CA TRP A 338 16.91 -3.42 0.08
C TRP A 338 18.07 -2.95 0.95
N TYR A 339 19.02 -3.83 1.25
CA TYR A 339 20.24 -3.50 1.97
C TYR A 339 21.10 -2.52 1.15
N GLU A 340 21.41 -2.84 -0.10
CA GLU A 340 22.16 -1.95 -0.99
C GLU A 340 21.51 -0.58 -1.11
N LEU A 341 20.20 -0.54 -1.37
CA LEU A 341 19.45 0.71 -1.46
C LEU A 341 19.48 1.50 -0.13
N ASP A 342 19.45 0.82 1.01
CA ASP A 342 19.61 1.49 2.30
C ASP A 342 20.99 2.12 2.43
N GLN A 343 22.05 1.36 2.16
CA GLN A 343 23.42 1.84 2.17
C GLN A 343 23.59 3.06 1.25
N THR A 344 23.10 3.01 0.01
CA THR A 344 23.22 4.15 -0.93
C THR A 344 22.57 5.42 -0.36
N ILE A 345 21.36 5.31 0.21
CA ILE A 345 20.64 6.48 0.73
C ILE A 345 21.30 7.05 1.98
N VAL A 346 21.79 6.18 2.87
CA VAL A 346 22.45 6.56 4.11
C VAL A 346 23.80 7.24 3.82
N HIS A 347 24.61 6.68 2.92
CA HIS A 347 25.88 7.30 2.50
C HIS A 347 25.63 8.64 1.81
N TYR A 348 24.68 8.70 0.87
CA TYR A 348 24.34 9.96 0.21
C TYR A 348 23.90 11.05 1.20
N ALA A 349 23.02 10.71 2.15
CA ALA A 349 22.57 11.64 3.19
C ALA A 349 23.72 12.12 4.10
N LYS A 350 24.67 11.24 4.42
CA LYS A 350 25.88 11.58 5.17
C LYS A 350 26.79 12.53 4.38
N ASP A 351 27.14 12.18 3.14
CA ASP A 351 28.12 12.90 2.32
C ASP A 351 27.62 14.32 1.96
N THR A 352 26.30 14.46 1.78
CA THR A 352 25.64 15.73 1.48
C THR A 352 25.16 16.49 2.72
N HIS A 353 25.51 16.03 3.93
CA HIS A 353 25.17 16.69 5.20
C HIS A 353 23.66 16.97 5.35
N PHE A 354 22.82 15.98 5.02
CA PHE A 354 21.36 16.10 5.07
C PHE A 354 20.90 16.51 6.48
N ASN A 355 20.14 17.61 6.58
CA ASN A 355 19.90 18.31 7.85
C ASN A 355 18.43 18.37 8.30
N LYS A 356 17.51 17.67 7.62
CA LYS A 356 16.08 17.71 7.98
C LYS A 356 15.77 16.86 9.22
N VAL A 357 15.52 17.50 10.36
CA VAL A 357 15.11 16.80 11.60
C VAL A 357 13.70 16.24 11.46
N CYS A 358 13.53 14.94 11.74
CA CYS A 358 12.26 14.24 11.65
C CYS A 358 11.81 13.79 13.05
N VAL A 359 10.73 14.41 13.58
CA VAL A 359 10.20 14.11 14.91
C VAL A 359 9.38 12.81 14.86
N GLU A 360 9.70 11.87 15.73
CA GLU A 360 8.91 10.67 16.01
C GLU A 360 8.41 10.81 17.44
N GLN A 361 7.17 10.38 17.71
CA GLN A 361 6.60 10.43 19.06
C GLN A 361 7.30 9.47 20.03
#